data_AF-A0A6N1XGE9-F1
#
_entry.id   AF-A0A6N1XGE9-F1
#
_cell.length_a   1.000
_cell.length_b   1.000
_cell.length_c   1.000
_cell.angle_alpha   90.00
_cell.angle_beta   90.00
_cell.angle_gamma   90.00
#
_symmetry.space_group_name_H-M   'P 1'
#
loop_
_entity.id
_entity.type
_entity.pdbx_description
1 polymer ?
#
loop_
_entity_poly.entity_id
_entity_poly.type
_entity_poly.pdbx_seq_one_letter_code
_entity_poly.pdbx_strand_id
1 'polypeptide(L)' 'MCLQPGEQIFDLAQVEDADSSAVAVMLAWLRVASLSRSTLKFAHIPAGVRSLAELYGVTELLPLA' A
#
# COMPACT_ATOMS: atom_id res chain seq x y z
N MET A 1 0.25 15.79 2.63
CA MET A 1 1.27 14.72 2.78
C MET A 1 2.03 14.65 1.47
N CYS A 2 3.21 15.24 1.40
CA CYS A 2 3.98 15.34 0.16
C CYS A 2 4.88 14.10 0.06
N LEU A 3 4.64 13.23 -0.91
CA LEU A 3 5.55 12.13 -1.24
C LEU A 3 6.84 12.74 -1.82
N GLN A 4 7.99 12.25 -1.37
CA GLN A 4 9.29 12.76 -1.82
C GLN A 4 9.73 12.00 -3.08
N PRO A 5 10.41 12.65 -4.03
CA PRO A 5 10.98 11.97 -5.19
C PRO A 5 11.91 10.83 -4.76
N GLY A 6 11.70 9.64 -5.33
CA GLY A 6 12.51 8.45 -5.03
C GLY A 6 11.67 7.24 -4.63
N GLU A 7 12.33 6.23 -4.06
CA GLU A 7 11.69 5.04 -3.51
C GLU A 7 11.29 5.26 -2.06
N GLN A 8 10.02 5.00 -1.75
CA GLN A 8 9.45 5.08 -0.42
C GLN A 8 8.91 3.71 -0.01
N ILE A 9 9.33 3.24 1.16
CA ILE A 9 8.84 1.99 1.75
C ILE A 9 7.96 2.35 2.94
N PHE A 10 6.71 1.90 2.92
CA PHE A 10 5.80 2.00 4.05
C PHE A 10 5.80 0.66 4.80
N ASP A 11 6.36 0.68 6.01
CA ASP A 11 6.37 -0.47 6.90
C ASP A 11 5.06 -0.52 7.71
N LEU A 12 4.31 -1.61 7.53
CA LEU A 12 3.02 -1.85 8.18
C LEU A 12 3.14 -2.85 9.35
N ALA A 13 4.34 -3.14 9.85
CA ALA A 13 4.57 -4.09 10.94
C ALA A 13 3.86 -3.75 12.27
N GLN A 14 3.42 -2.50 12.44
CA GLN A 14 2.66 -2.04 13.61
C GLN A 14 1.16 -1.89 13.34
N VAL A 15 0.70 -2.28 12.15
CA VAL A 15 -0.72 -2.30 11.80
C VAL A 15 -1.28 -3.67 12.18
N GLU A 16 -1.96 -3.72 13.31
CA GLU A 16 -2.52 -4.96 13.87
C GLU A 16 -3.85 -5.32 13.19
N ASP A 17 -4.72 -4.32 12.99
CA ASP A 17 -6.03 -4.46 12.36
C ASP A 17 -6.11 -3.62 11.09
N ALA A 18 -6.64 -4.22 10.03
CA ALA A 18 -6.86 -3.54 8.78
C ALA A 18 -8.09 -4.11 8.06
N ASP A 19 -8.93 -3.19 7.60
CA ASP A 19 -10.19 -3.48 6.93
C ASP A 19 -10.15 -3.05 5.44
N SER A 20 -11.31 -3.00 4.79
CA SER A 20 -11.43 -2.56 3.40
C SER A 20 -11.00 -1.10 3.17
N SER A 21 -11.06 -0.25 4.20
CA SER A 21 -10.61 1.14 4.12
C SER A 21 -9.08 1.24 4.04
N ALA A 22 -8.35 0.33 4.71
CA ALA A 22 -6.89 0.26 4.62
C ALA A 22 -6.43 -0.01 3.19
N VAL A 23 -7.08 -0.96 2.50
CA VAL A 23 -6.81 -1.25 1.08
C VAL A 23 -7.04 -0.02 0.21
N ALA A 24 -8.15 0.70 0.43
CA ALA A 24 -8.46 1.92 -0.32
C ALA A 24 -7.40 3.01 -0.12
N VAL A 25 -6.89 3.17 1.10
CA VAL A 25 -5.81 4.13 1.42
C VAL A 25 -4.50 3.73 0.73
N MET A 26 -4.12 2.46 0.75
CA MET A 26 -2.92 1.97 0.07
C MET A 26 -2.96 2.24 -1.43
N LEU A 27 -4.10 1.97 -2.08
CA LEU A 27 -4.31 2.28 -3.50
C LEU A 27 -4.27 3.78 -3.79
N ALA A 28 -4.83 4.61 -2.90
CA ALA A 28 -4.76 6.06 -3.01
C ALA A 28 -3.32 6.56 -2.94
N TRP A 29 -2.50 6.02 -2.03
CA TRP A 29 -1.07 6.37 -1.94
C TRP A 29 -0.30 5.98 -3.19
N LEU A 30 -0.55 4.80 -3.76
CA LEU A 30 0.06 4.40 -5.04
C LEU A 30 -0.29 5.36 -6.18
N ARG A 31 -1.54 5.81 -6.24
CA ARG A 31 -1.97 6.82 -7.22
C ARG A 31 -1.24 8.14 -7.03
N VAL A 32 -1.08 8.62 -5.80
CA VAL A 32 -0.33 9.86 -5.50
C VAL A 32 1.16 9.69 -5.82
N ALA A 33 1.76 8.54 -5.52
CA ALA A 33 3.16 8.23 -5.83
C ALA A 33 3.43 8.28 -7.33
N SER A 34 2.53 7.66 -8.11
CA SER A 34 2.55 7.68 -9.58
C SER A 34 2.50 9.12 -10.14
N LEU A 35 1.60 9.96 -9.61
CA LEU A 35 1.50 11.38 -10.00
C LEU A 35 2.76 12.18 -9.64
N SER A 36 3.49 11.75 -8.61
CA SER A 36 4.69 12.41 -8.08
C SER A 36 6.00 11.86 -8.64
N ARG A 37 5.95 10.97 -9.66
CA ARG A 37 7.11 10.23 -10.19
C ARG A 37 7.95 9.55 -9.10
N SER A 38 7.28 9.06 -8.06
CA SER A 38 7.89 8.38 -6.92
C SER A 38 7.44 6.93 -6.92
N THR A 39 8.32 6.02 -6.49
CA THR A 39 8.00 4.60 -6.31
C THR A 39 7.62 4.36 -4.87
N LEU A 40 6.46 3.76 -4.63
CA LEU A 40 5.99 3.40 -3.30
C LEU A 40 5.91 1.88 -3.22
N LYS A 41 6.46 1.30 -2.16
CA LYS A 41 6.38 -0.13 -1.83
C LYS A 41 5.90 -0.31 -0.40
N PHE A 42 5.36 -1.48 -0.11
CA PHE A 42 4.85 -1.85 1.21
C PHE A 42 5.66 -2.99 1.80
N ALA A 43 6.05 -2.86 3.07
CA ALA A 43 6.67 -3.90 3.87
C ALA A 43 5.69 -4.37 4.97
N HIS A 44 5.81 -5.64 5.36
CA HIS A 44 5.02 -6.26 6.43
C HIS A 44 3.49 -6.04 6.31
N ILE A 45 2.94 -6.23 5.09
CA ILE A 45 1.50 -6.09 4.87
C ILE A 45 0.72 -7.05 5.80
N PRO A 46 -0.25 -6.55 6.59
CA PRO A 46 -1.06 -7.38 7.47
C PRO A 46 -1.83 -8.46 6.70
N ALA A 47 -1.98 -9.65 7.30
CA ALA A 47 -2.66 -10.77 6.66
C ALA A 47 -4.11 -10.41 6.22
N GLY A 48 -4.82 -9.63 7.03
CA GLY A 48 -6.18 -9.15 6.71
C GLY A 48 -6.23 -8.31 5.42
N VAL A 49 -5.27 -7.39 5.24
CA VAL A 49 -5.14 -6.61 4.00
C VAL A 49 -4.87 -7.50 2.81
N ARG A 50 -4.00 -8.50 2.96
CA ARG A 50 -3.69 -9.44 1.89
C ARG A 50 -4.92 -10.24 1.46
N SER A 51 -5.67 -10.78 2.42
CA SER A 51 -6.93 -11.50 2.14
C SER A 51 -7.97 -10.62 1.46
N LEU A 52 -8.09 -9.36 1.88
CA LEU A 52 -8.99 -8.40 1.23
C LEU A 52 -8.52 -8.03 -0.18
N ALA A 53 -7.22 -7.83 -0.39
CA ALA A 53 -6.66 -7.56 -1.71
C ALA A 53 -6.88 -8.73 -2.68
N GLU A 54 -6.74 -9.97 -2.19
CA GLU A 54 -7.03 -11.18 -2.95
C GLU A 54 -8.53 -11.28 -3.30
N LEU A 55 -9.40 -11.02 -2.31
CA LEU A 55 -10.86 -11.01 -2.52
C LEU A 55 -11.31 -9.96 -3.55
N TYR A 56 -10.65 -8.79 -3.56
CA TYR A 56 -10.95 -7.71 -4.51
C TYR A 56 -10.17 -7.83 -5.83
N GLY A 57 -9.26 -8.80 -5.97
CA GLY A 57 -8.46 -8.99 -7.19
C GLY A 57 -7.42 -7.89 -7.43
N VAL A 58 -6.95 -7.21 -6.38
CA VAL A 58 -6.02 -6.07 -6.45
C VAL A 58 -4.63 -6.39 -5.91
N THR A 59 -4.33 -7.64 -5.57
CA THR A 59 -3.04 -8.07 -4.99
C THR A 59 -1.85 -7.65 -5.82
N GLU A 60 -1.91 -7.78 -7.14
CA GLU A 60 -0.83 -7.41 -8.07
C GLU A 60 -0.59 -5.88 -8.13
N LEU A 61 -1.53 -5.09 -7.62
CA LEU A 61 -1.38 -3.63 -7.55
C LEU A 61 -0.59 -3.19 -6.31
N LEU A 62 -0.31 -4.09 -5.36
CA LEU A 62 0.40 -3.78 -4.11
C LEU A 62 1.88 -4.17 -4.24
N PRO A 63 2.76 -3.25 -4.65
CA PRO A 63 4.20 -3.52 -4.76
C PRO A 63 4.80 -3.81 -3.38
N LEU A 64 5.44 -4.98 -3.26
CA LEU A 64 6.14 -5.42 -2.06
C LEU A 64 7.59 -4.93 -2.05
N ALA A 65 8.08 -4.52 -0.89
CA ALA A 65 9.48 -4.14 -0.64
C ALA A 65 10.37 -5.37 -0.41
#